data_AF-A0A7W6F6X6-F1
#
_entry.id   AF-A0A7W6F6X6-F1
#
_cell.length_a   1.000
_cell.length_b   1.000
_cell.length_c   1.000
_cell.angle_alpha   90.00
_cell.angle_beta   90.00
_cell.angle_gamma   90.00
#
_symmetry.space_group_name_H-M   'P 1'
#
loop_
_entity.id
_entity.type
_entity.pdbx_description
1 polymer ?
#
loop_
_entity_poly.entity_id
_entity_poly.type
_entity_poly.pdbx_seq_one_letter_code
_entity_poly.pdbx_strand_id
1 'polypeptide(L)'
;MTLFIRRPPERSFDRDGKPIVCVPLANSDAVARIFPKDYERLLAEGRSGNWTLNCGHVKAPDWRTGPKRVARLVAGPKGDVRVRHRDRDPLNLRSDNLEAVPFVRRKATPRAIM
;
A
#
# COMPACT_ATOMS: atom_id res chain seq x y z
N MET A 1 8.85 -14.83 -18.94
CA MET A 1 7.82 -14.44 -17.96
C MET A 1 8.08 -15.27 -16.70
N THR A 2 8.83 -14.73 -15.74
CA THR A 2 9.22 -15.51 -14.55
C THR A 2 8.02 -15.63 -13.62
N LEU A 3 7.46 -16.83 -13.50
CA LEU A 3 6.43 -17.16 -12.52
C LEU A 3 7.09 -17.18 -11.15
N PHE A 4 7.08 -16.05 -10.44
CA PHE A 4 7.45 -16.04 -9.03
C PHE A 4 6.42 -16.88 -8.27
N ILE A 5 6.85 -18.04 -7.77
CA ILE A 5 6.08 -18.87 -6.84
C ILE A 5 5.66 -17.97 -5.69
N ARG A 6 4.35 -17.82 -5.49
CA ARG A 6 3.79 -16.94 -4.46
C ARG A 6 4.18 -17.49 -3.10
N ARG A 7 5.01 -16.74 -2.37
CA ARG A 7 5.28 -17.05 -0.96
C ARG A 7 4.02 -16.68 -0.15
N PRO A 8 3.50 -17.58 0.70
CA PRO A 8 2.35 -17.27 1.52
C PRO A 8 2.67 -16.10 2.47
N PRO A 9 1.66 -15.29 2.85
CA PRO A 9 1.85 -14.30 3.90
C PRO A 9 2.17 -14.97 5.23
N GLU A 10 3.06 -14.38 6.00
CA GLU A 10 3.49 -14.87 7.32
C GLU A 10 2.94 -13.97 8.42
N ARG A 11 2.63 -14.54 9.59
CA ARG A 11 2.25 -13.79 10.79
C ARG A 11 3.50 -13.56 11.65
N SER A 12 3.65 -12.35 12.17
CA SER A 12 4.78 -11.96 13.01
C SER A 12 4.36 -10.85 14.00
N PHE A 13 5.33 -10.25 14.67
CA PHE A 13 5.15 -9.11 15.57
C PHE A 13 6.07 -7.96 15.14
N ASP A 14 5.61 -6.72 15.32
CA ASP A 14 6.47 -5.56 15.14
C ASP A 14 7.36 -5.31 16.37
N ARG A 15 8.13 -4.20 16.33
CA ARG A 15 9.05 -3.81 17.42
C ARG A 15 8.33 -3.48 18.73
N ASP A 16 7.05 -3.14 18.67
CA ASP A 16 6.21 -2.82 19.83
C ASP A 16 5.43 -4.06 20.32
N GLY A 17 5.70 -5.25 19.74
CA GLY A 17 4.99 -6.48 20.06
C GLY A 17 3.58 -6.57 19.48
N LYS A 18 3.17 -5.68 18.57
CA LYS A 18 1.85 -5.75 17.93
C LYS A 18 1.85 -6.79 16.81
N PRO A 19 0.79 -7.59 16.67
CA PRO A 19 0.71 -8.59 15.60
C PRO A 19 0.65 -7.91 14.23
N ILE A 20 1.45 -8.42 13.30
CA ILE A 20 1.50 -7.98 11.90
C ILE A 20 1.44 -9.17 10.95
N VAL A 21 1.01 -8.91 9.73
CA VAL A 21 1.13 -9.81 8.58
C VAL A 21 2.23 -9.29 7.68
N CYS A 22 3.18 -10.16 7.38
CA CYS A 22 4.26 -9.98 6.44
C CYS A 22 3.81 -10.54 5.08
N VAL A 23 3.58 -9.67 4.10
CA VAL A 23 3.10 -10.01 2.75
C VAL A 23 4.25 -9.90 1.75
N PRO A 24 4.77 -11.02 1.22
CA PRO A 24 5.78 -11.02 0.16
C PRO A 24 5.25 -10.34 -1.10
N LEU A 25 6.07 -9.50 -1.74
CA LEU A 25 5.67 -8.80 -2.96
C LEU A 25 6.06 -9.63 -4.20
N ALA A 26 5.14 -9.76 -5.15
CA ALA A 26 5.26 -10.72 -6.25
C ALA A 26 6.38 -10.39 -7.26
N ASN A 27 6.92 -9.19 -7.25
CA ASN A 27 7.91 -8.70 -8.21
C ASN A 27 9.23 -8.26 -7.56
N SER A 28 9.49 -8.63 -6.30
CA SER A 28 10.71 -8.29 -5.57
C SER A 28 10.88 -9.17 -4.33
N ASP A 29 12.07 -9.25 -3.76
CA ASP A 29 12.26 -9.91 -2.45
C ASP A 29 11.77 -9.07 -1.25
N ALA A 30 11.15 -7.91 -1.49
CA ALA A 30 10.60 -7.07 -0.44
C ALA A 30 9.33 -7.67 0.19
N VAL A 31 9.10 -7.33 1.46
CA VAL A 31 7.95 -7.75 2.26
C VAL A 31 7.24 -6.52 2.79
N ALA A 32 5.94 -6.43 2.53
CA ALA A 32 5.09 -5.40 3.11
C ALA A 32 4.54 -5.85 4.47
N ARG A 33 4.42 -4.92 5.42
CA ARG A 33 3.94 -5.16 6.78
C ARG A 33 2.60 -4.47 6.97
N ILE A 34 1.59 -5.18 7.43
CA ILE A 34 0.22 -4.67 7.61
C ILE A 34 -0.39 -5.28 8.88
N PHE A 35 -1.34 -4.61 9.52
CA PHE A 35 -2.06 -5.24 10.63
C PHE A 35 -3.01 -6.36 10.13
N PRO A 36 -3.18 -7.46 10.89
CA PRO A 36 -4.05 -8.58 10.49
C PRO A 36 -5.48 -8.14 10.14
N LYS A 37 -6.07 -7.26 10.96
CA LYS A 37 -7.42 -6.73 10.75
C LYS A 37 -7.58 -6.03 9.40
N ASP A 38 -6.60 -5.23 8.99
CA ASP A 38 -6.66 -4.53 7.70
C ASP A 38 -6.42 -5.51 6.54
N TYR A 39 -5.52 -6.48 6.69
CA TYR A 39 -5.28 -7.51 5.68
C TYR A 39 -6.51 -8.38 5.42
N GLU A 40 -7.13 -8.89 6.49
CA GLU A 40 -8.35 -9.71 6.43
C GLU A 40 -9.52 -8.93 5.83
N ARG A 41 -9.67 -7.64 6.20
CA ARG A 41 -10.68 -6.76 5.58
C ARG A 41 -10.48 -6.66 4.07
N LEU A 42 -9.26 -6.43 3.59
CA LEU A 42 -8.98 -6.34 2.16
C LEU A 42 -9.31 -7.65 1.43
N LEU A 43 -8.95 -8.81 2.01
CA LEU A 43 -9.30 -10.10 1.42
C LEU A 43 -10.83 -10.32 1.37
N ALA A 44 -11.55 -9.97 2.44
CA ALA A 44 -13.00 -10.07 2.51
C ALA A 44 -13.71 -9.15 1.49
N GLU A 45 -13.11 -8.00 1.16
CA GLU A 45 -13.55 -7.10 0.09
C GLU A 45 -13.23 -7.64 -1.33
N GLY A 46 -12.66 -8.85 -1.44
CA GLY A 46 -12.28 -9.47 -2.70
C GLY A 46 -10.97 -8.93 -3.29
N ARG A 47 -10.13 -8.24 -2.49
CA ARG A 47 -8.80 -7.81 -2.93
C ARG A 47 -7.85 -9.00 -2.93
N SER A 48 -6.98 -9.06 -3.93
CA SER A 48 -5.93 -10.07 -3.98
C SER A 48 -4.84 -9.76 -2.95
N GLY A 49 -4.29 -10.79 -2.31
CA GLY A 49 -3.04 -10.72 -1.54
C GLY A 49 -1.77 -10.67 -2.40
N ASN A 50 -1.88 -10.79 -3.73
CA ASN A 50 -0.75 -10.82 -4.65
C ASN A 50 -0.26 -9.41 -5.01
N TRP A 51 0.35 -8.72 -4.07
CA TRP A 51 0.76 -7.32 -4.22
C TRP A 51 2.09 -7.17 -4.96
N THR A 52 2.33 -5.99 -5.51
CA THR A 52 3.58 -5.64 -6.22
C THR A 52 4.13 -4.30 -5.75
N LEU A 53 5.45 -4.13 -5.76
CA LEU A 53 6.10 -2.83 -5.57
C LEU A 53 6.28 -2.16 -6.93
N ASN A 54 5.63 -1.01 -7.14
CA ASN A 54 5.70 -0.28 -8.41
C ASN A 54 5.79 1.23 -8.16
N CYS A 55 6.84 1.86 -8.69
CA CYS A 55 7.17 3.27 -8.51
C CYS A 55 7.14 3.72 -7.03
N GLY A 56 7.77 2.93 -6.14
CA GLY A 56 7.82 3.23 -4.71
C GLY A 56 6.48 3.05 -3.97
N HIS A 57 5.53 2.31 -4.55
CA HIS A 57 4.23 2.05 -3.94
C HIS A 57 3.86 0.58 -4.00
N VAL A 58 3.35 0.03 -2.90
CA VAL A 58 2.73 -1.28 -2.89
C VAL A 58 1.35 -1.19 -3.53
N LYS A 59 1.11 -2.00 -4.57
CA LYS A 59 -0.13 -2.05 -5.33
C LYS A 59 -0.77 -3.43 -5.29
N ALA A 60 -2.05 -3.47 -4.95
CA ALA A 60 -2.89 -4.64 -5.14
C ALA A 60 -3.42 -4.65 -6.58
N PRO A 61 -3.36 -5.80 -7.28
CA PRO A 61 -3.96 -5.93 -8.60
C PRO A 61 -5.48 -5.87 -8.50
N ASP A 62 -6.11 -5.20 -9.46
CA ASP A 62 -7.55 -5.13 -9.62
C ASP A 62 -7.82 -5.10 -11.13
N TRP A 63 -8.47 -6.14 -11.64
CA TRP A 63 -8.73 -6.31 -13.07
C TRP A 63 -9.86 -5.40 -13.58
N ARG A 64 -10.73 -4.91 -12.69
CA ARG A 64 -11.87 -4.07 -13.07
C ARG A 64 -11.46 -2.62 -13.25
N THR A 65 -10.62 -2.12 -12.35
CA THR A 65 -10.32 -0.67 -12.27
C THR A 65 -8.84 -0.34 -12.24
N GLY A 66 -7.99 -1.33 -12.53
CA GLY A 66 -6.55 -1.23 -12.50
C GLY A 66 -5.93 -1.24 -11.09
N PRO A 67 -4.61 -1.47 -10.98
CA PRO A 67 -3.94 -1.65 -9.69
C PRO A 67 -4.15 -0.49 -8.72
N LYS A 68 -4.46 -0.80 -7.46
CA LYS A 68 -4.72 0.19 -6.40
C LYS A 68 -3.59 0.21 -5.38
N ARG A 69 -3.25 1.39 -4.88
CA ARG A 69 -2.27 1.54 -3.79
C ARG A 69 -2.82 0.95 -2.51
N VAL A 70 -2.13 -0.02 -1.93
CA VAL A 70 -2.60 -0.72 -0.72
C VAL A 70 -2.73 0.25 0.45
N ALA A 71 -1.77 1.17 0.62
CA ALA A 71 -1.86 2.21 1.65
C ALA A 71 -3.17 3.02 1.58
N ARG A 72 -3.70 3.29 0.38
CA ARG A 72 -4.98 3.99 0.24
C ARG A 72 -6.17 3.09 0.60
N LEU A 73 -6.11 1.81 0.24
CA LEU A 73 -7.15 0.85 0.63
C LEU A 73 -7.20 0.64 2.15
N VAL A 74 -6.03 0.63 2.81
CA VAL A 74 -5.92 0.50 4.27
C VAL A 74 -6.45 1.75 4.96
N ALA A 75 -6.02 2.95 4.55
CA ALA A 75 -6.43 4.19 5.17
C ALA A 75 -7.89 4.58 4.87
N GLY A 76 -8.48 4.04 3.81
CA GLY A 76 -9.88 4.29 3.42
C GLY A 76 -10.30 5.76 3.30
N PRO A 77 -9.46 6.68 2.79
CA PRO A 77 -9.82 8.09 2.81
C PRO A 77 -10.95 8.43 1.83
N LYS A 78 -11.81 9.36 2.23
CA LYS A 78 -12.82 9.99 1.37
C LYS A 78 -12.29 11.30 0.80
N GLY A 79 -12.75 11.66 -0.40
CA GLY A 79 -12.41 12.93 -1.05
C GLY A 79 -11.00 13.02 -1.63
N ASP A 80 -10.59 14.25 -1.97
CA ASP A 80 -9.30 14.57 -2.61
C ASP A 80 -8.20 14.72 -1.54
N VAL A 81 -7.75 13.57 -1.02
CA VAL A 81 -6.63 13.49 -0.07
C VAL A 81 -5.56 12.52 -0.57
N ARG A 82 -4.31 12.77 -0.18
CA ARG A 82 -3.19 11.85 -0.39
C ARG A 82 -2.97 11.04 0.88
N VAL A 83 -2.52 9.79 0.72
CA VAL A 83 -2.05 8.97 1.86
C VAL A 83 -0.54 8.99 1.87
N ARG A 84 0.05 9.26 3.03
CA ARG A 84 1.49 9.28 3.29
C ARG A 84 1.85 8.28 4.38
N HIS A 85 3.09 7.80 4.34
CA HIS A 85 3.69 6.98 5.40
C HIS A 85 4.43 7.93 6.33
N ARG A 86 4.18 7.85 7.65
CA ARG A 86 4.82 8.71 8.65
C ARG A 86 6.33 8.46 8.72
N ASP A 87 6.73 7.20 8.62
CA ASP A 87 8.13 6.74 8.62
C ASP A 87 8.84 6.81 7.26
N ARG A 88 8.12 7.22 6.20
CA ARG A 88 8.60 7.23 4.80
C ARG A 88 8.96 5.85 4.22
N ASP A 89 8.60 4.74 4.89
CA ASP A 89 8.77 3.39 4.37
C ASP A 89 7.49 2.93 3.63
N PRO A 90 7.51 2.78 2.30
CA PRO A 90 6.34 2.34 1.54
C PRO A 90 5.93 0.88 1.82
N LEU A 91 6.77 0.10 2.50
CA LEU A 91 6.48 -1.28 2.89
C LEU A 91 5.77 -1.35 4.25
N ASN A 92 5.74 -0.27 5.04
CA ASN A 92 5.04 -0.23 6.32
C ASN A 92 3.58 0.25 6.16
N LEU A 93 2.71 -0.68 5.76
CA LEU A 93 1.28 -0.46 5.50
C LEU A 93 0.40 -0.54 6.76
N ARG A 94 0.99 -0.53 7.96
CA ARG A 94 0.23 -0.46 9.21
C ARG A 94 -0.64 0.79 9.22
N SER A 95 -1.93 0.67 9.55
CA SER A 95 -2.85 1.81 9.52
C SER A 95 -2.45 2.96 10.45
N ASP A 96 -1.74 2.68 11.55
CA ASP A 96 -1.20 3.71 12.46
C ASP A 96 0.02 4.46 11.91
N ASN A 97 0.66 3.94 10.86
CA ASN A 97 1.73 4.60 10.11
C ASN A 97 1.20 5.43 8.92
N LEU A 98 -0.10 5.37 8.63
CA LEU A 98 -0.69 6.04 7.47
C LEU A 98 -1.40 7.33 7.86
N GLU A 99 -1.15 8.39 7.09
CA GLU A 99 -1.76 9.69 7.29
C GLU A 99 -2.45 10.17 6.01
N ALA A 100 -3.72 10.56 6.12
CA ALA A 100 -4.44 11.23 5.04
C ALA A 100 -4.20 12.74 5.14
N VAL A 101 -3.61 13.31 4.09
CA VAL A 101 -3.33 14.76 4.00
C VAL A 101 -4.11 15.38 2.84
N PRO A 102 -4.58 16.62 2.96
CA PRO A 102 -5.28 17.31 1.87
C PRO A 102 -4.48 17.28 0.56
N PHE A 103 -5.15 16.96 -0.55
CA PHE A 103 -4.56 17.11 -1.88
C PHE A 103 -4.63 18.58 -2.29
N VAL A 104 -3.53 19.31 -2.09
CA VAL A 104 -3.42 20.67 -2.64
C VAL A 104 -2.89 20.55 -4.07
N ARG A 105 -3.74 20.84 -5.06
CA ARG A 105 -3.28 21.07 -6.44
C ARG A 105 -2.31 22.25 -6.42
N ARG A 106 -1.05 22.02 -6.79
CA ARG A 106 -0.16 23.14 -7.08
C ARG A 106 -0.77 23.89 -8.27
N LYS A 107 -1.03 25.20 -8.10
CA LYS A 107 -1.37 26.06 -9.24
C LYS A 107 -0.23 25.93 -10.26
N ALA A 108 -0.56 25.63 -11.51
CA ALA A 108 0.45 25.63 -12.56
C ALA A 108 1.00 27.05 -12.66
N THR A 109 2.30 27.23 -12.41
CA THR A 109 2.97 28.48 -12.77
C THR A 109 2.91 28.57 -14.29
N PRO A 110 2.31 29.62 -14.88
CA PRO A 110 2.34 29.78 -16.32
C PRO A 110 3.80 29.80 -16.78
N ARG A 111 4.15 28.93 -17.74
CA ARG A 111 5.45 29.02 -18.41
C ARG A 111 5.52 30.40 -19.05
N ALA A 112 6.47 31.22 -18.63
CA ALA A 112 6.83 32.42 -19.37
C ALA A 112 7.26 31.94 -20.77
N ILE A 113 6.49 32.32 -21.78
CA ILE A 113 6.88 32.15 -23.18
C ILE A 113 7.88 33.28 -23.43
N MET A 114 9.17 32.92 -23.56
CA MET A 114 10.19 33.77 -24.19
C MET A 114 10.37 33.30 -25.62
#